data_AF-A0A6V8EXS2-F1
#
_entry.id   AF-A0A6V8EXS2-F1
#
_cell.length_a   1.000
_cell.length_b   1.000
_cell.length_c   1.000
_cell.angle_alpha   90.00
_cell.angle_beta   90.00
_cell.angle_gamma   90.00
#
_symmetry.space_group_name_H-M   'P 1'
#
loop_
_entity.id
_entity.type
_entity.pdbx_description
1 polymer ?
#
loop_
_entity_poly.entity_id
_entity_poly.type
_entity_poly.pdbx_seq_one_letter_code
_entity_poly.pdbx_strand_id
1 'polypeptide(L)'
;MSVKRRLQRTVIRGQEGDDLLDEGSESAEYTISGNMSMAEYKEILKIFRGGQPWFHDPFEERQMKALFLSVDYDSASGAFVFVIMEDAEQTEIKS
;
A
#
# COMPACT_ATOMS: atom_id res chain seq x y z
N MET A 1 -8.26 -4.49 8.65
CA MET A 1 -8.13 -3.29 7.80
C MET A 1 -7.84 -2.11 8.71
N SER A 2 -6.75 -1.39 8.46
CA SER A 2 -6.42 -0.12 9.13
C SER A 2 -6.38 0.94 8.05
N VAL A 3 -7.08 2.05 8.24
CA VAL A 3 -7.11 3.14 7.26
C VAL A 3 -6.25 4.28 7.77
N LYS A 4 -5.34 4.77 6.92
CA LYS A 4 -4.40 5.84 7.26
C LYS A 4 -4.51 6.97 6.23
N ARG A 5 -4.40 8.22 6.69
CA ARG A 5 -4.34 9.40 5.81
C ARG A 5 -2.89 9.83 5.66
N ARG A 6 -2.39 9.93 4.43
CA ARG A 6 -1.06 10.47 4.15
C ARG A 6 -1.14 12.00 4.19
N LEU A 7 -0.57 12.58 5.24
CA LEU A 7 -0.38 14.03 5.33
C LEU A 7 0.92 14.39 4.61
N GLN A 8 0.84 14.69 3.32
CA GLN A 8 1.92 15.33 2.59
C GLN A 8 1.61 16.83 2.46
N ARG A 9 2.49 17.66 3.01
CA ARG A 9 2.43 19.11 2.90
C ARG A 9 3.49 19.58 1.94
N THR A 10 3.08 20.04 0.76
CA THR A 10 3.98 20.68 -0.20
C THR A 10 3.95 22.19 0.05
N VAL A 11 5.12 22.81 0.23
CA VAL A 11 5.24 24.27 0.32
C VAL A 11 5.23 24.83 -1.09
N ILE A 12 4.18 25.56 -1.45
CA ILE A 12 4.06 26.21 -2.76
C ILE A 12 4.70 27.60 -2.65
N ARG A 13 5.81 27.84 -3.36
CA ARG A 13 6.47 29.15 -3.40
C ARG A 13 5.95 29.95 -4.59
N GLY A 14 5.21 31.04 -4.34
CA GLY A 14 4.79 31.97 -5.41
C GLY A 14 3.43 32.64 -5.25
N GLN A 15 2.65 32.31 -4.22
CA GLN A 15 1.45 33.05 -3.81
C GLN A 15 1.78 33.80 -2.51
N GLU A 16 1.14 34.94 -2.28
CA GLU A 16 1.37 35.82 -1.14
C GLU A 16 0.79 35.20 0.15
N GLY A 17 1.54 34.27 0.74
CA GLY A 17 1.15 33.50 1.93
C GLY A 17 1.79 32.12 1.91
N ASP A 18 2.29 31.65 3.05
CA ASP A 18 2.73 30.26 3.23
C ASP A 18 1.50 29.33 3.17
N ASP A 19 0.98 29.09 1.97
CA ASP A 19 -0.13 28.16 1.76
C ASP A 19 0.39 26.72 1.89
N LEU A 20 -0.13 26.03 2.91
CA LEU A 20 0.12 24.61 3.14
C LEU A 20 -0.99 23.82 2.45
N LEU A 21 -0.68 23.21 1.30
CA LEU A 21 -1.61 22.31 0.63
C LEU A 21 -1.53 20.92 1.29
N ASP A 22 -2.64 20.44 1.86
CA ASP A 22 -2.79 19.04 2.24
C ASP A 22 -3.21 18.26 1.00
N GLU A 23 -2.32 17.40 0.50
CA GLU A 23 -2.62 16.53 -0.63
C GLU A 23 -3.56 15.37 -0.23
N GLY A 24 -3.90 15.23 1.05
CA GLY A 24 -5.14 14.64 1.54
C GLY A 24 -5.46 13.23 1.04
N SER A 25 -4.45 12.44 0.69
CA SER A 25 -4.67 11.12 0.09
C SER A 25 -4.86 10.06 1.17
N GLU A 26 -5.99 9.37 1.14
CA GLU A 26 -6.34 8.28 2.04
C GLU A 26 -5.85 6.96 1.45
N SER A 27 -5.13 6.17 2.26
CA SER A 27 -4.63 4.85 1.85
C SER A 27 -5.04 3.80 2.88
N ALA A 28 -5.67 2.73 2.43
CA ALA A 28 -5.92 1.57 3.28
C ALA A 28 -4.67 0.70 3.44
N GLU A 29 -4.40 0.25 4.66
CA GLU A 29 -3.38 -0.74 5.00
C GLU A 29 -4.03 -2.06 5.41
N TYR A 30 -3.56 -3.14 4.81
CA TYR A 30 -4.04 -4.50 5.06
C TYR A 30 -2.90 -5.34 5.62
N THR A 31 -3.15 -5.94 6.79
CA THR A 31 -2.32 -6.99 7.35
C THR A 31 -2.94 -8.33 6.99
N ILE A 32 -2.22 -9.13 6.21
CA ILE A 32 -2.65 -10.45 5.76
C ILE A 32 -1.77 -11.46 6.46
N SER A 33 -2.37 -12.35 7.24
CA SER A 33 -1.65 -13.39 7.96
C SER A 33 -2.27 -14.76 7.71
N GLY A 34 -1.45 -15.79 7.72
CA GLY A 34 -1.92 -17.16 7.56
C GLY A 34 -0.76 -18.15 7.59
N ASN A 35 -1.00 -19.32 6.98
CA ASN A 35 0.02 -20.33 6.76
C ASN A 35 0.13 -20.63 5.27
N MET A 36 1.35 -20.76 4.77
CA MET A 36 1.62 -21.20 3.40
C MET A 36 2.92 -22.00 3.30
N SER A 37 3.04 -22.79 2.24
CA SER A 37 4.26 -23.50 1.93
C SER A 37 5.38 -22.55 1.49
N MET A 38 6.63 -22.99 1.65
CA MET A 38 7.81 -22.25 1.16
C MET A 38 7.78 -22.05 -0.37
N ALA A 39 7.10 -22.93 -1.11
CA ALA A 39 6.93 -22.78 -2.55
C ALA A 39 6.00 -21.61 -2.89
N GLU A 40 4.83 -21.53 -2.23
CA GLU A 40 3.89 -20.41 -2.39
C GLU A 40 4.52 -19.08 -1.96
N TYR A 41 5.24 -19.08 -0.84
CA TYR A 41 5.95 -17.90 -0.36
C TYR A 41 6.95 -17.34 -1.40
N LYS A 42 7.67 -18.23 -2.10
CA LYS A 42 8.60 -17.81 -3.16
C LYS A 42 7.88 -17.16 -4.34
N GLU A 43 6.66 -17.56 -4.67
CA GLU A 43 5.86 -16.90 -5.70
C GLU A 43 5.42 -15.51 -5.24
N ILE A 44 5.00 -15.36 -3.98
CA ILE A 44 4.69 -14.03 -3.40
C ILE A 44 5.92 -13.12 -3.43
N LEU A 45 7.12 -13.64 -3.15
CA LEU A 45 8.36 -12.86 -3.25
C LEU A 45 8.66 -12.38 -4.67
N LYS A 46 8.23 -13.10 -5.72
CA LYS A 46 8.36 -12.60 -7.10
C LYS A 46 7.44 -11.41 -7.33
N ILE A 47 6.21 -11.45 -6.80
CA ILE A 47 5.27 -10.33 -6.88
C ILE A 47 5.82 -9.12 -6.11
N PHE A 48 6.31 -9.33 -4.89
CA PHE A 48 6.96 -8.31 -4.06
C PHE A 48 8.10 -7.59 -4.80
N ARG A 49 8.92 -8.34 -5.54
CA ARG A 49 10.06 -7.80 -6.31
C ARG A 49 9.67 -7.28 -7.70
N GLY A 50 8.49 -7.63 -8.18
CA GLY A 50 8.02 -7.33 -9.54
C GLY A 50 7.46 -5.92 -9.70
N GLY A 51 7.26 -5.17 -8.61
CA GLY A 51 6.76 -3.80 -8.62
C GLY A 51 5.35 -3.70 -8.05
N GLN A 52 4.41 -3.15 -8.82
CA GLN A 52 3.10 -2.73 -8.34
C GLN A 52 2.01 -3.81 -8.59
N PRO A 53 1.61 -4.61 -7.58
CA PRO A 53 0.53 -5.56 -7.70
C PRO A 53 -0.86 -4.90 -7.78
N TRP A 54 -1.80 -5.63 -8.35
CA TRP A 54 -3.23 -5.39 -8.15
C TRP A 54 -3.71 -6.18 -6.94
N PHE A 55 -4.43 -5.52 -6.05
CA PHE A 55 -5.08 -6.11 -4.89
C PHE A 55 -6.59 -6.08 -5.12
N HIS A 56 -7.22 -7.24 -4.95
CA HIS A 56 -8.67 -7.33 -4.88
C HIS A 56 -9.08 -7.25 -3.42
N ASP A 57 -9.80 -6.20 -3.06
CA ASP A 57 -10.26 -6.02 -1.69
C ASP A 57 -11.28 -7.14 -1.36
N PRO A 58 -11.12 -7.88 -0.25
CA PRO A 58 -12.06 -8.93 0.13
C PRO A 58 -13.33 -8.40 0.83
N PHE A 59 -13.34 -7.14 1.25
CA PHE A 59 -14.46 -6.48 1.94
C PHE A 59 -15.25 -5.57 1.00
N GLU A 60 -14.57 -4.93 0.07
CA GLU A 60 -15.15 -4.11 -0.98
C GLU A 60 -14.97 -4.82 -2.32
N GLU A 61 -15.97 -4.90 -3.19
CA GLU A 61 -15.85 -5.53 -4.51
C GLU A 61 -15.01 -4.67 -5.50
N ARG A 62 -13.95 -4.02 -5.02
CA ARG A 62 -13.04 -3.16 -5.78
C ARG A 62 -11.70 -3.85 -6.06
N GLN A 63 -11.05 -3.38 -7.10
CA GLN A 63 -9.66 -3.70 -7.38
C GLN A 63 -8.86 -2.41 -7.38
N MET A 64 -7.69 -2.46 -6.77
CA MET A 64 -6.84 -1.30 -6.55
C MET A 64 -5.39 -1.68 -6.78
N LYS A 65 -4.58 -0.72 -7.20
CA LYS A 65 -3.13 -0.89 -7.15
C LYS A 65 -2.70 -0.85 -5.69
N ALA A 66 -1.71 -1.66 -5.35
CA ALA A 66 -1.17 -1.72 -4.01
C ALA A 66 0.35 -1.86 -4.05
N LEU A 67 0.97 -1.65 -2.89
CA LEU A 67 2.39 -1.88 -2.67
C LEU A 67 2.57 -2.73 -1.42
N PHE A 68 3.53 -3.65 -1.46
CA PHE A 68 3.95 -4.36 -0.27
C PHE A 68 4.86 -3.47 0.59
N LEU A 69 4.45 -3.26 1.85
CA LEU A 69 5.26 -2.58 2.86
C LEU A 69 6.20 -3.55 3.57
N SER A 70 5.73 -4.75 3.91
CA SER A 70 6.55 -5.78 4.54
C SER A 70 6.07 -7.19 4.19
N VAL A 71 7.02 -8.13 4.27
CA VAL A 71 6.79 -9.55 4.00
C VAL A 71 7.61 -10.36 5.01
N ASP A 72 6.93 -11.04 5.92
CA ASP A 72 7.52 -11.91 6.93
C ASP A 72 7.07 -13.37 6.75
N TYR A 73 8.00 -14.31 6.92
CA TYR A 73 7.75 -15.75 6.81
C TYR A 73 8.61 -16.55 7.77
N ASP A 74 7.97 -17.44 8.54
CA ASP A 74 8.64 -18.42 9.37
C ASP A 74 8.70 -19.77 8.64
N SER A 75 9.91 -20.20 8.27
CA SER A 75 10.12 -21.47 7.58
C SER A 75 9.86 -22.71 8.43
N ALA A 76 9.84 -22.59 9.77
CA ALA A 76 9.58 -23.71 10.66
C ALA A 76 8.08 -24.03 10.75
N SER A 77 7.24 -22.99 10.86
CA SER A 77 5.79 -23.15 10.97
C SER A 77 5.02 -22.98 9.65
N GLY A 78 5.59 -22.28 8.68
CA GLY A 78 4.89 -21.82 7.48
C GLY A 78 4.04 -20.57 7.72
N ALA A 79 4.08 -19.98 8.91
CA ALA A 79 3.34 -18.78 9.23
C ALA A 79 3.90 -17.58 8.46
N PHE A 80 3.01 -16.73 7.97
CA PHE A 80 3.39 -15.52 7.25
C PHE A 80 2.58 -14.31 7.73
N VAL A 81 3.17 -13.12 7.56
CA VAL A 81 2.50 -11.84 7.71
C VAL A 81 2.96 -10.93 6.57
N PHE A 82 2.00 -10.44 5.78
CA PHE A 82 2.24 -9.44 4.76
C PHE A 82 1.53 -8.16 5.15
N VAL A 83 2.19 -7.02 4.96
CA VAL A 83 1.56 -5.72 5.06
C VAL A 83 1.56 -5.10 3.67
N ILE A 84 0.36 -4.79 3.18
CA ILE A 84 0.17 -4.11 1.90
C ILE A 84 -0.56 -2.79 2.12
N MET A 85 -0.28 -1.82 1.27
CA MET A 85 -0.88 -0.50 1.28
C MET A 85 -1.48 -0.19 -0.08
N GLU A 86 -2.68 0.35 -0.08
CA GLU A 86 -3.32 0.96 -1.25
C GLU A 86 -2.41 2.02 -1.86
N ASP A 87 -2.20 1.94 -3.18
CA ASP A 87 -1.65 3.07 -3.92
C ASP A 87 -2.78 4.06 -4.19
N ALA A 88 -2.86 5.08 -3.35
CA ALA A 88 -3.84 6.13 -3.50
C ALA A 88 -3.36 7.10 -4.59
N GLU A 89 -3.97 7.00 -5.77
CA GLU A 89 -3.67 7.89 -6.89
C GLU A 89 -3.80 9.35 -6.42
N GLN A 90 -2.71 10.10 -6.48
CA GLN A 90 -2.80 11.55 -6.50
C GLN A 90 -3.52 11.91 -7.79
N THR A 91 -4.76 12.39 -7.69
CA THR A 91 -5.42 13.05 -8.81
C THR A 91 -4.48 14.14 -9.28
N GLU A 92 -3.83 13.95 -10.44
CA GLU A 92 -2.98 14.96 -11.04
C GLU A 92 -3.79 16.25 -11.11
N ILE A 93 -3.36 17.29 -10.39
CA ILE A 93 -3.88 18.63 -10.57
C ILE A 93 -3.39 19.04 -11.96
N LYS A 94 -4.24 18.86 -12.98
CA LYS A 94 -3.99 19.44 -14.30
C LYS A 94 -3.95 20.96 -14.11
N SER A 95 -2.75 21.52 -14.22
CA SER A 95 -2.49 22.96 -14.31
C SER A 95 -3.16 23.56 -15.53
#